data_AF-A0A2E3J0P0-F1
#
_entry.id   AF-A0A2E3J0P0-F1
#
_cell.length_a   1.000
_cell.length_b   1.000
_cell.length_c   1.000
_cell.angle_alpha   90.00
_cell.angle_beta   90.00
_cell.angle_gamma   90.00
#
_symmetry.space_group_name_H-M   'P 1'
#
loop_
_entity.id
_entity.type
_entity.pdbx_description
1 polymer ?
#
loop_
_entity_poly.entity_id
_entity_poly.type
_entity_poly.pdbx_seq_one_letter_code
_entity_poly.pdbx_strand_id
1 'polypeptide(L)'
;MSTRANTVGFNTSGARKEKVNMAAFGSIEAVIGNAPFAYGIPTGFDYPIILDMATGVVAAGKIGLARMRSEKKPYQLGNHRRG
;
A
#
# COMPACT_ATOMS: atom_id res chain seq x y z
N MET A 1 5.50 -1.16 17.34
CA MET A 1 5.77 -1.77 18.66
C MET A 1 7.24 -2.17 18.81
N SER A 2 7.86 -2.88 17.85
CA SER A 2 9.27 -3.31 17.92
C SER A 2 10.28 -2.19 18.16
N THR A 3 10.18 -1.08 17.44
CA THR A 3 11.11 0.06 17.57
C THR A 3 11.09 0.70 18.96
N ARG A 4 9.95 0.69 19.64
CA ARG A 4 9.83 1.16 21.04
C ARG A 4 10.53 0.22 22.04
N ALA A 5 10.76 -1.03 21.65
CA ALA A 5 11.51 -2.02 22.42
C ALA A 5 12.98 -2.13 21.98
N ASN A 6 13.48 -1.15 21.22
CA ASN A 6 14.83 -1.12 20.67
C ASN A 6 15.18 -2.34 19.79
N THR A 7 14.19 -2.83 19.04
CA THR A 7 14.36 -3.97 18.11
C THR A 7 13.90 -3.61 16.70
N VAL A 8 14.51 -4.24 15.69
CA VAL A 8 14.00 -4.20 14.31
C VAL A 8 12.70 -4.99 14.26
N GLY A 9 11.67 -4.44 13.61
CA GLY A 9 10.46 -5.21 13.34
C GLY A 9 9.95 -4.99 11.92
N PHE A 10 9.25 -6.01 11.43
CA PHE A 10 8.58 -6.01 10.15
C PHE A 10 7.13 -6.46 10.31
N ASN A 11 6.26 -6.02 9.41
CA ASN A 11 4.88 -6.48 9.33
C ASN A 11 4.45 -6.56 7.88
N THR A 12 3.72 -7.62 7.55
CA THR A 12 2.99 -7.75 6.30
C THR A 12 1.59 -8.26 6.60
N SER A 13 0.62 -7.86 5.77
CA SER A 13 -0.75 -8.32 5.86
C SER A 13 -1.31 -8.61 4.47
N GLY A 14 -1.90 -9.78 4.26
CA GLY A 14 -2.53 -10.16 3.00
C GLY A 14 -3.95 -9.63 2.88
N ALA A 15 -4.40 -9.41 1.64
CA ALA A 15 -5.82 -9.15 1.39
C ALA A 15 -6.61 -10.46 1.38
N ARG A 16 -7.82 -10.43 1.95
CA ARG A 16 -8.77 -11.53 1.79
C ARG A 16 -9.26 -11.60 0.35
N LYS A 17 -9.67 -12.79 -0.09
CA LYS A 17 -10.08 -13.07 -1.48
C LYS A 17 -11.23 -12.15 -1.94
N GLU A 18 -12.10 -11.73 -1.02
CA GLU A 18 -13.22 -10.83 -1.29
C GLU A 18 -12.82 -9.34 -1.40
N LYS A 19 -11.55 -9.01 -1.12
CA LYS A 19 -11.01 -7.63 -1.12
C LYS A 19 -9.79 -7.47 -2.03
N VAL A 20 -9.77 -8.16 -3.16
CA VAL A 20 -8.81 -7.88 -4.24
C VAL A 20 -9.18 -6.58 -4.95
N ASN A 21 -8.20 -5.72 -5.18
CA ASN A 21 -8.41 -4.37 -5.73
C ASN A 21 -7.30 -3.91 -6.68
N MET A 22 -6.34 -4.79 -6.97
CA MET A 22 -5.22 -4.55 -7.86
C MET A 22 -5.07 -5.69 -8.85
N ALA A 23 -4.75 -5.34 -10.10
CA ALA A 23 -4.27 -6.30 -11.07
C ALA A 23 -2.83 -6.71 -10.73
N ALA A 24 -2.54 -8.01 -10.84
CA ALA A 24 -1.15 -8.46 -10.88
C ALA A 24 -0.49 -7.95 -12.18
N PHE A 25 0.84 -7.93 -12.22
CA PHE A 25 1.57 -7.58 -13.43
C PHE A 25 1.13 -8.48 -14.60
N GLY A 26 0.75 -7.87 -15.72
CA GLY A 26 0.23 -8.58 -16.90
C GLY A 26 -1.24 -9.05 -16.82
N SER A 27 -1.92 -8.85 -15.69
CA SER A 27 -3.35 -9.13 -15.56
C SER A 27 -4.19 -7.91 -15.95
N ILE A 28 -5.35 -8.14 -16.55
CA ILE A 28 -6.39 -7.12 -16.76
C ILE A 28 -7.46 -7.13 -15.67
N GLU A 29 -7.52 -8.21 -14.87
CA GLU A 29 -8.47 -8.39 -13.77
C GLU A 29 -7.77 -8.18 -12.41
N ALA A 30 -8.54 -7.71 -11.43
CA ALA A 30 -8.07 -7.55 -10.06
C ALA A 30 -8.00 -8.92 -9.38
N VAL A 31 -6.78 -9.35 -9.03
CA VAL A 31 -6.50 -10.70 -8.51
C VAL A 31 -5.66 -10.67 -7.23
N ILE A 32 -5.08 -9.52 -6.88
CA ILE A 32 -4.31 -9.31 -5.66
C ILE A 32 -4.84 -8.08 -4.91
N GLY A 33 -4.54 -7.99 -3.62
CA GLY A 33 -4.85 -6.80 -2.84
C GLY A 33 -3.63 -5.92 -2.59
N ASN A 34 -3.90 -4.66 -2.30
CA ASN A 34 -2.93 -3.62 -1.92
C ASN A 34 -2.41 -3.81 -0.47
N ALA A 35 -1.89 -5.01 -0.21
CA ALA A 35 -1.30 -5.45 1.06
C ALA A 35 -0.21 -4.47 1.53
N PRO A 36 -0.24 -3.98 2.78
CA PRO A 36 0.81 -3.12 3.29
C PRO A 36 2.06 -3.92 3.68
N PHE A 37 3.19 -3.25 3.59
CA PHE A 37 4.47 -3.72 4.10
C PHE A 37 5.14 -2.62 4.91
N ALA A 38 5.49 -2.95 6.15
CA ALA A 38 6.03 -2.00 7.09
C ALA A 38 7.30 -2.52 7.77
N TYR A 39 8.26 -1.62 7.99
CA TYR A 39 9.47 -1.83 8.77
C TYR A 39 9.67 -0.70 9.77
N GLY A 40 10.21 -1.07 10.92
CA GLY A 40 10.75 -0.13 11.89
C GLY A 40 12.15 -0.53 12.29
N ILE A 41 13.09 0.40 12.17
CA ILE A 41 14.49 0.23 12.54
C ILE A 41 14.80 1.22 13.69
N PRO A 42 15.19 0.73 14.89
CA PRO A 42 15.62 1.61 15.96
C PRO A 42 16.93 2.29 15.57
N THR A 43 17.11 3.53 16.01
CA THR A 43 18.34 4.29 15.80
C THR A 43 18.93 4.67 17.16
N GLY A 44 20.16 5.19 17.16
CA GLY A 44 20.75 5.80 18.37
C GLY A 44 20.18 7.19 18.71
N PHE A 45 19.19 7.68 17.95
CA PHE A 45 18.51 8.96 18.17
C PHE A 45 17.15 8.74 18.85
N ASP A 46 16.50 9.84 19.26
CA ASP A 46 15.18 9.81 19.90
C ASP A 46 14.03 9.35 18.99
N TYR A 47 14.30 9.05 17.71
CA TYR A 47 13.30 8.62 16.75
C TYR A 47 13.79 7.44 15.88
N PRO A 48 12.93 6.44 15.63
CA PRO A 48 13.25 5.33 14.74
C PRO A 48 13.06 5.71 13.26
N ILE A 49 13.67 4.94 12.36
CA ILE A 49 13.33 4.96 10.93
C ILE A 49 12.09 4.07 10.73
N ILE A 50 11.06 4.61 10.09
CA ILE A 50 9.80 3.92 9.79
C ILE A 50 9.54 3.93 8.29
N LEU A 51 9.33 2.75 7.70
CA LEU A 51 8.78 2.56 6.36
C LEU A 51 7.41 1.90 6.51
N ASP A 52 6.36 2.48 5.95
CA ASP A 52 5.01 1.90 5.90
C ASP A 52 4.37 2.27 4.56
N MET A 53 4.20 1.28 3.69
CA MET A 53 3.71 1.50 2.34
C MET A 53 2.73 0.42 1.90
N ALA A 54 1.80 0.81 1.04
CA ALA A 54 0.98 -0.11 0.28
C ALA A 54 1.81 -0.70 -0.88
N THR A 55 1.55 -1.94 -1.30
CA THR A 55 2.30 -2.60 -2.40
C THR A 55 1.88 -2.15 -3.80
N GLY A 56 0.75 -1.44 -3.92
CA GLY A 56 0.29 -0.82 -5.15
C GLY A 56 0.85 0.59 -5.39
N VAL A 57 0.67 1.09 -6.61
CA VAL A 57 1.14 2.41 -7.05
C VAL A 57 0.64 3.54 -6.15
N VAL A 58 -0.56 3.41 -5.57
CA VAL A 58 -1.07 4.32 -4.54
C VAL A 58 -1.93 3.59 -3.51
N ALA A 59 -2.05 4.19 -2.32
CA ALA A 59 -3.01 3.74 -1.31
C ALA A 59 -4.46 3.90 -1.81
N ALA A 60 -5.31 2.90 -1.53
CA ALA A 60 -6.73 2.91 -1.93
C ALA A 60 -7.49 4.14 -1.41
N GLY A 61 -7.14 4.63 -0.21
CA GLY A 61 -7.73 5.84 0.37
C GLY A 61 -7.50 7.11 -0.46
N LYS A 62 -6.34 7.23 -1.12
CA LYS A 62 -6.06 8.35 -2.03
C LYS A 62 -6.97 8.31 -3.27
N ILE A 63 -7.30 7.12 -3.76
CA ILE A 63 -8.26 6.93 -4.86
C ILE A 63 -9.66 7.34 -4.43
N GLY A 64 -10.08 6.92 -3.22
CA GLY A 64 -11.37 7.32 -2.65
C GLY A 64 -11.49 8.83 -2.48
N LEU A 65 -10.45 9.48 -1.96
CA LEU A 65 -10.41 10.93 -1.78
C LEU A 65 -10.47 11.69 -3.11
N ALA A 66 -9.70 11.28 -4.12
CA ALA A 66 -9.72 11.90 -5.44
C ALA A 66 -11.11 11.79 -6.11
N ARG A 67 -11.82 10.66 -5.92
CA ARG A 67 -13.20 10.49 -6.40
C ARG A 67 -14.16 11.46 -5.71
N MET A 68 -14.04 11.64 -4.39
CA MET A 68 -14.89 12.60 -3.65
C MET A 68 -14.63 14.05 -4.07
N ARG A 69 -13.39 14.37 -4.47
CA ARG A 69 -12.99 15.72 -4.90
C ARG A 69 -13.18 15.97 -6.39
N SER A 70 -13.70 15.00 -7.15
CA SER A 70 -13.80 15.09 -8.62
C SER A 70 -12.48 15.41 -9.32
N GLU A 71 -11.35 15.01 -8.71
CA GLU A 71 -10.02 15.23 -9.26
C GLU A 71 -9.72 14.20 -10.36
N LYS A 72 -8.98 14.62 -11.40
CA LYS A 72 -8.45 13.67 -12.39
C LYS A 72 -7.51 12.69 -11.70
N LYS A 73 -7.73 11.39 -11.92
CA LYS A 73 -6.80 10.35 -11.46
C LYS A 73 -5.44 10.56 -12.15
N PRO A 74 -4.30 10.43 -11.44
CA PRO A 74 -3.00 10.31 -12.08
C PRO A 74 -3.03 9.11 -13.05
N TYR A 75 -2.40 9.26 -14.23
CA TYR A 75 -2.50 8.34 -15.37
C TYR A 75 -1.92 6.92 -15.13
N GLN A 76 -1.51 6.59 -13.91
CA GLN A 76 -0.84 5.33 -13.54
C GLN A 76 -1.57 4.54 -12.43
N LEU A 77 -2.79 4.94 -12.06
CA LEU A 77 -3.50 4.42 -10.88
C LEU A 77 -4.20 3.06 -11.06
N GLY A 78 -4.16 2.48 -12.25
CA GLY A 78 -4.76 1.18 -12.54
C GLY A 78 -4.98 0.98 -14.04
N ASN A 79 -5.00 -0.27 -14.47
CA ASN A 79 -5.29 -0.64 -15.84
C ASN A 79 -6.69 -0.12 -16.20
N HIS A 80 -6.79 0.65 -17.28
CA HIS A 80 -8.09 0.97 -17.84
C HIS A 80 -8.79 -0.35 -18.16
N ARG A 81 -10.11 -0.45 -17.95
CA ARG A 81 -10.91 -1.63 -18.33
C ARG A 81 -10.99 -1.88 -19.84
N ARG A 82 -10.05 -1.32 -20.60
CA ARG A 82 -9.82 -1.46 -22.03
C ARG A 82 -8.30 -1.37 -22.21
N GLY A 83 -7.65 -2.51 -22.43
CA GLY A 83 -6.25 -2.62 -22.91
C GLY A 83 -5.22 -1.84 -22.11
#